data_AF-A0A9X9BQK0-F1
#
_entry.id   AF-A0A9X9BQK0-F1
#
_cell.length_a   1.000
_cell.length_b   1.000
_cell.length_c   1.000
_cell.angle_alpha   90.00
_cell.angle_beta   90.00
_cell.angle_gamma   90.00
#
_symmetry.space_group_name_H-M   'P 1'
#
loop_
_entity.id
_entity.type
_entity.pdbx_description
1 polymer ?
#
loop_
_entity_poly.entity_id
_entity_poly.type
_entity_poly.pdbx_seq_one_letter_code
_entity_poly.pdbx_strand_id
1 'polypeptide(L)'
;MYAKMDTFRPSSAASFDQPCKVTIDIEFITVSYDDAGQTWQYRGQAKGPGHYELQAEGFDGRATLHRFEGSNVLEGTWVEGGVRGMWRIVCQPIDSPFVPT
;
A
#
# COMPACT_ATOMS: atom_id res chain seq x y z
N MET A 1 -0.84 -2.23 -11.01
CA MET A 1 -2.21 -2.74 -10.75
C MET A 1 -2.99 -1.64 -10.06
N TYR A 2 -4.26 -1.45 -10.44
CA TYR A 2 -5.18 -0.68 -9.60
C TYR A 2 -5.55 -1.50 -8.38
N ALA A 3 -5.71 -0.84 -7.24
CA ALA A 3 -5.96 -1.48 -5.98
C ALA A 3 -6.83 -0.59 -5.08
N LYS A 4 -7.40 -1.20 -4.05
CA LYS A 4 -8.14 -0.53 -2.99
C LYS A 4 -7.42 -0.70 -1.67
N MET A 5 -7.27 0.39 -0.93
CA MET A 5 -6.54 0.47 0.33
C MET A 5 -7.48 0.80 1.48
N ASP A 6 -7.48 -0.06 2.48
CA ASP A 6 -8.00 0.24 3.80
C ASP A 6 -6.85 0.75 4.67
N THR A 7 -7.08 1.87 5.36
CA THR A 7 -6.12 2.47 6.29
C THR A 7 -6.70 2.52 7.69
N PHE A 8 -6.00 1.86 8.61
CA PHE A 8 -6.35 1.80 10.03
C PHE A 8 -5.38 2.62 10.85
N ARG A 9 -5.89 3.36 11.83
CA ARG A 9 -5.09 4.17 12.77
C ARG A 9 -5.61 3.94 14.20
N PRO A 10 -4.75 3.92 15.23
CA PRO A 10 -5.19 3.66 16.61
C PRO A 10 -6.21 4.65 17.17
N SER A 11 -6.18 5.91 16.73
CA SER A 11 -6.92 7.01 17.34
C SER A 11 -7.80 7.79 16.36
N SER A 12 -8.10 7.22 15.19
CA SER A 12 -9.01 7.83 14.22
C SER A 12 -9.91 6.77 13.57
N ALA A 13 -10.98 7.22 12.93
CA ALA A 13 -11.77 6.35 12.07
C ALA A 13 -10.88 5.73 10.97
N ALA A 14 -11.20 4.49 10.60
CA ALA A 14 -10.59 3.84 9.46
C ALA A 14 -11.14 4.42 8.16
N SER A 15 -10.29 4.47 7.14
CA SER A 15 -10.66 4.82 5.77
C SER A 15 -10.69 3.52 4.97
N PHE A 16 -11.75 3.26 4.22
CA PHE A 16 -11.93 2.01 3.48
C PHE A 16 -11.95 2.25 1.98
N ASP A 17 -11.55 1.23 1.22
CA ASP A 17 -11.66 1.17 -0.24
C ASP A 17 -11.04 2.36 -0.99
N GLN A 18 -10.05 3.04 -0.40
CA GLN A 18 -9.43 4.20 -1.03
C GLN A 18 -8.64 3.78 -2.27
N PRO A 19 -8.74 4.51 -3.38
CA PRO A 19 -8.03 4.16 -4.60
C PRO A 19 -6.52 4.29 -4.41
N CYS A 20 -5.79 3.27 -4.82
CA CYS A 20 -4.34 3.30 -4.88
C CYS A 20 -3.83 2.52 -6.08
N LYS A 21 -2.52 2.67 -6.34
CA LYS A 21 -1.81 1.93 -7.38
C LYS A 21 -0.66 1.18 -6.75
N VAL A 22 -0.56 -0.10 -7.10
CA VAL A 22 0.53 -0.97 -6.66
C VAL A 22 1.27 -1.49 -7.88
N THR A 23 2.58 -1.30 -7.91
CA THR A 23 3.49 -1.89 -8.89
C THR A 23 4.43 -2.82 -8.14
N ILE A 24 4.55 -4.06 -8.60
CA ILE A 24 5.50 -5.04 -8.06
C ILE A 24 6.30 -5.56 -9.25
N ASP A 25 7.61 -5.50 -9.15
CA ASP A 25 8.55 -6.18 -10.04
C ASP A 25 9.35 -7.25 -9.26
N ILE A 26 10.44 -7.76 -9.83
CA ILE A 26 11.24 -8.85 -9.23
C ILE A 26 11.88 -8.41 -7.91
N GLU A 27 12.26 -7.14 -7.78
CA GLU A 27 13.05 -6.65 -6.65
C GLU A 27 12.29 -5.62 -5.80
N PHE A 28 11.37 -4.87 -6.40
CA PHE A 28 10.75 -3.72 -5.79
C PHE A 28 9.22 -3.75 -5.78
N ILE A 29 8.67 -3.10 -4.77
CA ILE A 29 7.26 -2.70 -4.71
C ILE A 29 7.18 -1.17 -4.63
N THR A 30 6.20 -0.62 -5.34
CA THR A 30 5.78 0.77 -5.19
C THR A 30 4.29 0.80 -4.89
N VAL A 31 3.91 1.56 -3.87
CA VAL A 31 2.52 1.87 -3.53
C VAL A 31 2.34 3.37 -3.64
N SER A 32 1.34 3.82 -4.39
CA SER A 32 0.98 5.24 -4.48
C SER A 32 -0.52 5.45 -4.29
N TYR A 33 -0.89 6.50 -3.57
CA TYR A 33 -2.28 6.89 -3.35
C TYR A 33 -2.40 8.41 -3.28
N ASP A 34 -3.55 8.94 -3.65
CA ASP A 34 -3.83 10.37 -3.53
C ASP A 34 -4.60 10.63 -2.23
N ASP A 35 -4.12 11.58 -1.43
CA ASP A 35 -4.79 12.04 -0.21
C ASP A 35 -4.60 13.55 -0.06
N ALA A 36 -5.67 14.24 0.33
CA ALA A 36 -5.71 15.70 0.49
C ALA A 36 -5.18 16.50 -0.74
N GLY A 37 -5.34 15.96 -1.96
CA GLY A 37 -4.86 16.60 -3.19
C GLY A 37 -3.36 16.41 -3.48
N GLN A 38 -2.68 15.56 -2.72
CA GLN A 38 -1.28 15.21 -2.92
C GLN A 38 -1.14 13.70 -3.18
N THR A 39 -0.27 13.33 -4.11
CA THR A 39 0.14 11.94 -4.32
C THR A 39 1.24 11.57 -3.34
N TRP A 40 0.99 10.51 -2.56
CA TRP A 40 1.93 9.90 -1.64
C TRP A 40 2.51 8.64 -2.26
N GLN A 41 3.80 8.40 -2.09
CA GLN A 41 4.47 7.24 -2.65
C GLN A 41 5.39 6.57 -1.63
N TYR A 42 5.32 5.25 -1.62
CA TYR A 42 6.18 4.35 -0.87
C TYR A 42 6.87 3.40 -1.82
N ARG A 43 8.19 3.24 -1.67
CA ARG A 43 8.98 2.29 -2.46
C ARG A 43 9.79 1.40 -1.54
N GLY A 44 9.80 0.10 -1.82
CA GLY A 44 10.50 -0.87 -1.00
C GLY A 44 11.11 -2.01 -1.77
N GLN A 45 12.02 -2.72 -1.11
CA GLN A 45 12.68 -3.91 -1.63
C GLN A 45 12.09 -5.18 -1.02
N ALA A 46 12.04 -6.25 -1.81
CA ALA A 46 11.77 -7.58 -1.28
C ALA A 46 12.88 -8.01 -0.31
N LYS A 47 12.50 -8.43 0.90
CA LYS A 47 13.39 -9.06 1.90
C LYS A 47 13.25 -10.58 1.94
N GLY A 48 12.22 -11.10 1.29
CA GLY A 48 11.93 -12.50 1.07
C GLY A 48 10.68 -12.62 0.19
N PRO A 49 10.33 -13.83 -0.29
CA PRO A 49 9.14 -14.02 -1.10
C PRO A 49 7.90 -13.44 -0.42
N GLY A 50 7.28 -12.44 -1.06
CA GLY A 50 6.09 -11.78 -0.54
C GLY A 50 6.29 -10.85 0.66
N HIS A 51 7.53 -10.52 1.06
CA HIS A 51 7.84 -9.66 2.21
C HIS A 51 8.61 -8.42 1.78
N TYR A 52 8.09 -7.23 2.08
CA TYR A 52 8.65 -5.96 1.61
C TYR A 52 8.84 -4.97 2.75
N GLU A 53 9.97 -4.27 2.73
CA GLU A 53 10.24 -3.09 3.56
C GLU A 53 10.25 -1.86 2.65
N LEU A 54 9.41 -0.87 2.94
CA LEU A 54 9.19 0.32 2.14
C LEU A 54 9.62 1.58 2.90
N GLN A 55 10.09 2.56 2.13
CA GLN A 55 10.36 3.92 2.57
C GLN A 55 9.48 4.88 1.77
N ALA A 56 8.98 5.90 2.44
CA ALA A 56 8.31 7.04 1.85
C ALA A 56 9.24 7.83 0.91
N GLU A 57 8.70 8.30 -0.21
CA GLU A 57 9.42 9.22 -1.10
C GLU A 57 9.13 10.67 -0.72
N GLY A 58 10.17 11.42 -0.37
CA GLY A 58 10.08 12.85 -0.04
C GLY A 58 9.79 13.19 1.43
N PHE A 59 9.65 12.19 2.32
CA PHE A 59 9.45 12.40 3.76
C PHE A 59 9.94 11.19 4.58
N ASP A 60 10.05 11.36 5.90
CA ASP A 60 10.45 10.29 6.83
C ASP A 60 9.24 9.42 7.21
N GLY A 61 8.98 8.42 6.37
CA GLY A 61 7.94 7.42 6.54
C GLY A 61 8.44 6.02 6.16
N ARG A 62 7.99 5.00 6.88
CA ARG A 62 8.38 3.60 6.66
C ARG A 62 7.16 2.71 6.69
N ALA A 63 7.18 1.64 5.91
CA ALA A 63 6.13 0.64 5.94
C ALA A 63 6.67 -0.77 5.71
N THR A 64 5.88 -1.75 6.12
CA THR A 64 6.07 -3.16 5.76
C THR A 64 4.82 -3.65 5.05
N LEU A 65 5.01 -4.51 4.04
CA LEU A 65 3.90 -5.19 3.38
C LEU A 65 4.22 -6.68 3.19
N HIS A 66 3.19 -7.50 3.37
CA HIS A 66 3.24 -8.95 3.25
C HIS A 66 2.16 -9.40 2.27
N ARG A 67 2.51 -10.34 1.39
CA ARG A 67 1.59 -10.98 0.44
C ARG A 67 1.90 -12.46 0.36
N PHE A 68 0.90 -13.29 0.66
CA PHE A 68 1.01 -14.73 0.41
C PHE A 68 1.03 -15.04 -1.08
N GLU A 69 1.69 -16.14 -1.44
CA GLU A 69 1.69 -16.67 -2.81
C GLU A 69 0.25 -16.90 -3.29
N GLY A 70 -0.05 -16.50 -4.53
CA GLY A 70 -1.39 -16.59 -5.11
C GLY A 70 -2.44 -15.61 -4.58
N SER A 71 -2.19 -14.94 -3.44
CA SER A 71 -3.10 -13.91 -2.91
C SER A 71 -3.07 -12.65 -3.76
N ASN A 72 -4.15 -11.89 -3.79
CA ASN A 72 -4.19 -10.52 -4.34
C ASN A 72 -4.18 -9.45 -3.24
N VAL A 73 -4.01 -9.84 -1.97
CA VAL A 73 -4.02 -8.94 -0.82
C VAL A 73 -2.58 -8.72 -0.32
N LEU A 74 -2.24 -7.46 -0.08
CA LEU A 74 -1.06 -7.03 0.67
C LEU A 74 -1.50 -6.45 2.01
N GLU A 75 -0.83 -6.81 3.10
CA GLU A 75 -1.17 -6.31 4.44
C GLU A 75 0.11 -5.95 5.21
N GLY A 76 0.05 -4.93 6.07
CA GLY A 76 1.19 -4.60 6.92
C GLY A 76 1.06 -3.26 7.63
N THR A 77 2.18 -2.78 8.18
CA THR A 77 2.22 -1.59 9.06
C THR A 77 2.87 -0.41 8.37
N TRP A 78 2.57 0.80 8.83
CA TRP A 78 3.31 2.01 8.46
C TRP A 78 3.56 2.91 9.68
N VAL A 79 4.61 3.72 9.60
CA VAL A 79 4.99 4.73 10.59
C VAL A 79 5.47 5.98 9.85
N GLU A 80 4.93 7.14 10.20
CA GLU A 80 5.25 8.45 9.61
C GLU A 80 5.20 9.52 10.69
N GLY A 81 6.25 10.33 10.86
CA GLY A 81 6.22 11.47 11.79
C GLY A 81 5.74 11.14 13.22
N GLY A 82 5.99 9.92 13.70
CA GLY A 82 5.54 9.42 15.02
C GLY A 82 4.11 8.88 15.07
N VAL A 83 3.35 8.97 13.99
CA VAL A 83 2.04 8.32 13.81
C VAL A 83 2.26 6.93 13.21
N ARG A 84 1.38 5.98 13.53
CA ARG A 84 1.44 4.61 12.99
C ARG A 84 0.07 4.08 12.61
N GLY A 85 0.06 3.10 11.74
CA GLY A 85 -1.17 2.43 11.33
C GLY A 85 -0.92 1.10 10.62
N MET A 86 -2.00 0.59 10.04
CA MET A 86 -1.99 -0.61 9.20
C MET A 86 -2.59 -0.29 7.85
N TRP A 87 -2.12 -1.00 6.83
CA TRP A 87 -2.77 -1.07 5.54
C TRP A 87 -3.25 -2.49 5.25
N ARG A 88 -4.39 -2.57 4.58
CA ARG A 88 -4.82 -3.73 3.81
C ARG A 88 -5.12 -3.27 2.39
N ILE A 89 -4.42 -3.84 1.42
CA ILE A 89 -4.48 -3.42 0.02
C ILE A 89 -4.93 -4.60 -0.84
N VAL A 90 -6.09 -4.48 -1.47
CA VAL A 90 -6.64 -5.48 -2.39
C VAL A 90 -6.28 -5.07 -3.81
N CYS A 91 -5.34 -5.78 -4.42
CA CYS A 91 -4.99 -5.62 -5.83
C CYS A 91 -6.10 -6.21 -6.70
N GLN A 92 -6.55 -5.45 -7.70
CA GLN A 92 -7.50 -5.99 -8.66
C GLN A 92 -6.77 -6.87 -9.69
N PRO A 93 -7.38 -8.00 -10.10
CA PRO A 93 -6.90 -8.76 -11.25
C PRO A 93 -6.85 -7.87 -12.49
N ILE A 94 -5.90 -8.15 -13.39
CA ILE A 94 -5.69 -7.39 -14.63
C ILE A 94 -6.94 -7.43 -15.54
N ASP A 95 -7.84 -8.40 -15.35
CA ASP A 95 -9.05 -8.60 -16.16
C ASP A 95 -10.34 -7.99 -15.59
N SER A 96 -10.26 -7.19 -14.52
CA SER A 96 -11.46 -6.54 -13.97
C SER A 96 -11.75 -5.24 -14.72
N PRO A 97 -12.93 -5.05 -15.32
CA PRO A 97 -13.28 -3.78 -15.96
C PRO A 97 -13.29 -2.69 -14.88
N PHE A 98 -12.36 -1.74 -14.99
CA PHE A 98 -12.29 -0.58 -14.12
C PHE A 98 -13.54 0.28 -14.36
N VAL A 99 -14.39 0.40 -13.34
CA VAL A 99 -15.47 1.40 -13.31
C VAL A 99 -15.10 2.40 -12.22
N PRO A 100 -14.57 3.59 -12.58
CA PRO A 100 -14.44 4.67 -11.62
C PRO A 100 -15.85 5.13 -11.26
N THR A 101 -16.23 4.97 -10.00
CA THR A 101 -17.41 5.60 -9.41
C THR A 101 -17.08 7.01 -8.96
#